data_AF-R7CIS2-F1
#
_entry.id   AF-R7CIS2-F1
#
_cell.length_a   1.000
_cell.length_b   1.000
_cell.length_c   1.000
_cell.angle_alpha   90.00
_cell.angle_beta   90.00
_cell.angle_gamma   90.00
#
_symmetry.space_group_name_H-M   'P 1'
#
loop_
_entity.id
_entity.type
_entity.pdbx_description
1 polymer ?
#
loop_
_entity_poly.entity_id
_entity_poly.type
_entity_poly.pdbx_seq_one_letter_code
_entity_poly.pdbx_strand_id
1 'polypeptide(L)'
;MQFMDYSGLMEMLGITTEDITSAPSKDSTYGNRGLTDEEREYYQAQIDQINETFIENVAEGRGMSSDEVRKLATGLTFTGLDAVENGLADEIGTQEDAVKKAAELAGSSTTATVTLDTSSSDDLDLLLDLMSKTDGVTTEELAQALKELDAGSTATQQ
;
A
#
# COMPACT_ATOMS: atom_id res chain seq x y z
N MET A 1 -1.57 -6.58 15.93
CA MET A 1 -1.60 -8.00 15.55
C MET A 1 -2.75 -8.67 16.29
N GLN A 2 -3.50 -9.58 15.65
CA GLN A 2 -4.63 -10.26 16.29
C GLN A 2 -4.35 -11.77 16.34
N PHE A 3 -4.68 -12.39 17.48
CA PHE A 3 -4.67 -13.84 17.66
C PHE A 3 -6.06 -14.27 18.11
N MET A 4 -6.52 -15.41 17.59
CA MET A 4 -7.79 -16.00 17.99
C MET A 4 -7.54 -17.36 18.60
N ASP A 5 -8.12 -17.60 19.77
CA ASP A 5 -8.05 -18.88 20.48
C ASP A 5 -9.39 -19.62 20.30
N TYR A 6 -9.34 -20.72 19.55
CA TYR A 6 -10.47 -21.61 19.30
C TYR A 6 -10.48 -22.84 20.21
N SER A 7 -9.52 -22.99 21.13
CA SER A 7 -9.36 -24.18 21.96
C SER A 7 -10.66 -24.58 22.68
N GLY A 8 -11.35 -23.63 23.30
CA GLY A 8 -12.64 -23.88 23.96
C GLY A 8 -13.75 -24.33 23.01
N LEU A 9 -13.80 -23.81 21.79
CA LEU A 9 -14.76 -24.26 20.77
C LEU A 9 -14.44 -25.69 20.31
N MET A 10 -13.16 -26.00 20.13
CA MET A 10 -12.70 -27.33 19.73
C MET A 10 -13.02 -28.37 20.80
N GLU A 11 -12.84 -28.02 22.08
CA GLU A 11 -13.23 -28.86 23.22
C GLU A 11 -14.75 -29.15 23.20
N MET A 12 -15.59 -28.13 22.99
CA MET A 12 -17.05 -28.31 22.88
C MET A 12 -17.47 -29.22 21.73
N LEU A 13 -16.72 -29.20 20.61
CA LEU A 13 -16.99 -30.03 19.44
C LEU A 13 -16.34 -31.42 19.52
N GLY A 14 -15.55 -31.70 20.57
CA GLY A 14 -14.79 -32.94 20.70
C GLY A 14 -13.65 -33.08 19.69
N ILE A 15 -13.14 -31.96 19.18
CA ILE A 15 -12.02 -31.93 18.23
C ILE A 15 -10.72 -31.80 19.02
N THR A 16 -9.77 -32.69 18.74
CA THR A 16 -8.41 -32.65 19.31
C THR A 16 -7.40 -32.38 18.21
N THR A 17 -6.33 -31.68 18.55
CA THR A 17 -5.24 -31.34 17.63
C THR A 17 -3.92 -31.63 18.32
N GLU A 18 -3.06 -32.38 17.65
CA GLU A 18 -1.69 -32.64 18.08
C GLU A 18 -0.74 -31.95 17.10
N ASP A 19 -0.01 -30.96 17.59
CA ASP A 19 0.97 -30.25 16.79
C ASP A 19 2.36 -30.87 16.92
N ILE A 20 2.95 -31.23 15.78
CA ILE A 20 4.32 -31.71 15.70
C ILE A 20 5.15 -30.62 15.05
N THR A 21 5.86 -29.84 15.86
CA THR A 21 6.67 -28.71 15.40
C THR A 21 8.13 -28.87 15.83
N SER A 22 9.04 -28.16 15.15
CA SER A 22 10.46 -28.18 15.51
C SER A 22 10.80 -27.31 16.72
N ALA A 23 9.86 -26.48 17.20
CA ALA A 23 10.04 -25.60 18.34
C ALA A 23 8.66 -25.21 18.93
N PRO A 24 8.53 -25.10 20.27
CA PRO A 24 7.25 -24.83 20.93
C PRO A 24 6.56 -23.52 20.60
N SER A 25 7.22 -22.56 19.93
CA SER A 25 6.63 -21.27 19.55
C SER A 25 6.03 -21.25 18.15
N LYS A 26 6.22 -22.31 17.35
CA LYS A 26 5.79 -22.37 15.95
C LYS A 26 4.29 -22.63 15.77
N ASP A 27 3.63 -23.13 16.81
CA ASP A 27 2.19 -23.34 16.91
C ASP A 27 1.44 -22.14 17.50
N SER A 28 2.15 -21.12 17.99
CA SER A 28 1.57 -19.91 18.63
C SER A 28 0.49 -19.20 17.81
N THR A 29 0.52 -19.35 16.48
CA THR A 29 -0.44 -18.72 15.55
C THR A 29 -1.54 -19.66 15.07
N TYR A 30 -1.57 -20.92 15.52
CA TYR A 30 -2.48 -21.95 14.98
C TYR A 30 -3.90 -21.83 15.56
N GLY A 31 -4.04 -21.14 16.69
CA GLY A 31 -5.34 -20.84 17.32
C GLY A 31 -6.01 -22.04 17.99
N ASN A 32 -5.28 -23.14 18.17
CA ASN A 32 -5.70 -24.31 18.94
C ASN A 32 -5.36 -24.22 20.44
N ARG A 33 -4.60 -23.19 20.83
CA ARG A 33 -4.32 -22.79 22.21
C ARG A 33 -4.12 -21.27 22.28
N GLY A 34 -4.24 -20.72 23.49
CA GLY A 34 -3.81 -19.36 23.76
C GLY A 34 -2.29 -19.18 23.67
N LEU A 35 -1.88 -17.93 23.43
CA LEU A 35 -0.47 -17.53 23.54
C LEU A 35 0.03 -17.67 24.98
N THR A 36 1.26 -18.17 25.12
CA THR A 36 2.02 -18.08 26.36
C THR A 36 2.45 -16.63 26.63
N ASP A 37 2.87 -16.35 27.87
CA ASP A 37 3.35 -15.01 28.24
C ASP A 37 4.61 -14.61 27.46
N GLU A 38 5.53 -15.55 27.23
CA GLU A 38 6.76 -15.32 26.45
C GLU A 38 6.44 -14.98 24.98
N GLU A 39 5.51 -15.71 24.35
CA GLU A 39 5.07 -15.43 22.99
C GLU A 39 4.38 -14.07 22.89
N ARG A 40 3.54 -13.74 23.89
CA ARG A 40 2.86 -12.44 23.95
C ARG A 40 3.85 -11.29 24.07
N GLU A 41 4.85 -11.41 24.94
CA GLU A 41 5.90 -10.40 25.11
C GLU A 41 6.71 -10.23 23.82
N TYR A 42 7.07 -11.33 23.16
CA TYR A 42 7.77 -11.29 21.87
C TYR A 42 6.97 -10.55 20.78
N TYR A 43 5.67 -10.85 20.64
CA TYR A 43 4.83 -10.14 19.68
C TYR A 43 4.60 -8.68 20.06
N GLN A 44 4.49 -8.37 21.36
CA GLN A 44 4.38 -7.00 21.84
C GLN A 44 5.64 -6.19 21.49
N ALA A 45 6.83 -6.74 21.71
CA ALA A 45 8.09 -6.08 21.37
C ALA A 45 8.21 -5.77 19.86
N GLN A 46 7.72 -6.65 19.00
CA GLN A 46 7.66 -6.38 17.56
C GLN A 46 6.70 -5.23 17.22
N ILE A 47 5.53 -5.17 17.86
CA ILE A 47 4.59 -4.06 17.67
C ILE A 47 5.18 -2.75 18.18
N ASP A 48 5.86 -2.77 19.32
CA ASP A 48 6.51 -1.59 19.89
C ASP A 48 7.61 -1.07 18.96
N GLN A 49 8.40 -1.96 18.35
CA GLN A 49 9.41 -1.59 17.36
C GLN A 49 8.80 -0.94 16.11
N ILE A 50 7.69 -1.49 15.60
CA ILE A 50 6.98 -0.92 14.44
C ILE A 50 6.42 0.46 14.80
N ASN A 51 5.85 0.60 16.00
CA ASN A 51 5.33 1.88 16.49
C ASN A 51 6.44 2.94 16.62
N GLU A 52 7.60 2.56 17.15
CA GLU A 52 8.73 3.50 17.26
C GLU A 52 9.20 3.97 15.89
N THR A 53 9.31 3.04 14.93
CA THR A 53 9.65 3.38 13.54
C THR A 53 8.63 4.35 12.93
N PHE A 54 7.34 4.17 13.22
CA PHE A 54 6.30 5.11 12.78
C PHE A 54 6.48 6.50 13.40
N ILE A 55 6.72 6.56 14.71
CA ILE A 55 6.95 7.81 15.45
C ILE A 55 8.15 8.57 14.88
N GLU A 56 9.26 7.89 14.62
CA GLU A 56 10.47 8.46 14.04
C GLU A 56 10.21 9.06 12.65
N ASN A 57 9.53 8.32 11.76
CA ASN A 57 9.21 8.78 10.42
C ASN A 57 8.30 10.04 10.44
N VAL A 58 7.32 10.08 11.35
CA VAL A 58 6.44 11.24 11.49
C VAL A 58 7.20 12.44 12.07
N ALA A 59 8.06 12.20 13.06
CA ALA A 59 8.91 13.24 13.65
C ALA A 59 9.82 13.89 12.60
N GLU A 60 10.49 13.07 11.79
CA GLU A 60 11.33 13.56 10.68
C GLU A 60 10.50 14.31 9.64
N GLY A 61 9.38 13.72 9.17
CA GLY A 61 8.55 14.31 8.13
C GLY A 61 7.86 15.62 8.53
N ARG A 62 7.57 15.82 9.83
CA ARG A 62 6.91 17.02 10.36
C ARG A 62 7.86 17.97 11.08
N GLY A 63 9.13 17.63 11.22
CA GLY A 63 10.09 18.42 12.01
C GLY A 63 9.71 18.53 13.48
N MET A 64 9.01 17.53 14.03
CA MET A 64 8.57 17.47 15.42
C MET A 64 9.53 16.62 16.25
N SER A 65 9.53 16.77 17.57
CA SER A 65 10.24 15.82 18.42
C SER A 65 9.47 14.50 18.55
N SER A 66 10.19 13.37 18.68
CA SER A 66 9.56 12.07 18.91
C SER A 66 8.65 12.05 20.13
N ASP A 67 8.94 12.86 21.15
CA ASP A 67 8.11 12.99 22.35
C ASP A 67 6.79 13.72 22.10
N GLU A 68 6.75 14.69 21.19
CA GLU A 68 5.51 15.33 20.76
C GLU A 68 4.67 14.37 19.93
N VAL A 69 5.29 13.67 18.99
CA VAL A 69 4.60 12.66 18.17
C VAL A 69 4.05 11.54 19.04
N ARG A 70 4.80 11.07 20.05
CA ARG A 70 4.35 10.02 20.97
C ARG A 70 3.11 10.43 21.77
N LYS A 71 2.92 11.72 22.09
CA LYS A 71 1.69 12.22 22.73
C LYS A 71 0.48 12.16 21.79
N LEU A 72 0.71 12.29 20.48
CA LEU A 72 -0.32 12.24 19.45
C LEU A 72 -0.59 10.81 18.96
N ALA A 73 0.36 9.90 19.10
CA ALA A 73 0.31 8.48 18.69
C ALA A 73 -0.61 7.63 19.59
N THR A 74 -1.88 8.01 19.68
CA THR A 74 -2.91 7.35 20.49
C THR A 74 -3.55 6.14 19.80
N GLY A 75 -3.30 5.96 18.50
CA GLY A 75 -3.97 4.96 17.65
C GLY A 75 -5.37 5.35 17.20
N LEU A 76 -5.87 6.53 17.58
CA LEU A 76 -7.15 7.07 17.14
C LEU A 76 -6.99 7.89 15.86
N THR A 77 -8.07 7.98 15.08
CA THR A 77 -8.11 8.80 13.88
C THR A 77 -8.36 10.27 14.22
N PHE A 78 -7.64 11.16 13.55
CA PHE A 78 -7.87 12.61 13.62
C PHE A 78 -8.82 13.07 12.52
N THR A 79 -9.63 14.08 12.79
CA THR A 79 -10.29 14.81 11.70
C THR A 79 -9.25 15.66 10.97
N GLY A 80 -9.58 16.16 9.77
CA GLY A 80 -8.67 17.06 9.06
C GLY A 80 -8.27 18.28 9.91
N LEU A 81 -9.25 18.92 10.55
CA LEU A 81 -9.00 20.08 11.42
C LEU A 81 -8.05 19.74 12.56
N ASP A 82 -8.28 18.63 13.26
CA ASP A 82 -7.40 18.20 14.34
C ASP A 82 -5.99 17.89 13.83
N ALA A 83 -5.86 17.31 12.63
CA ALA A 83 -4.56 17.02 12.04
C ALA A 83 -3.76 18.30 11.77
N VAL A 84 -4.41 19.36 11.27
CA VAL A 84 -3.76 20.65 11.07
C VAL A 84 -3.41 21.33 12.39
N GLU A 85 -4.33 21.34 13.36
CA GLU A 85 -4.09 21.93 14.69
C GLU A 85 -2.93 21.25 15.43
N ASN A 86 -2.77 19.93 15.27
CA ASN A 86 -1.68 19.17 15.87
C ASN A 86 -0.40 19.11 15.02
N GLY A 87 -0.34 19.80 13.88
CA GLY A 87 0.83 19.82 12.99
C GLY A 87 1.08 18.53 12.21
N LEU A 88 0.11 17.62 12.19
CA LEU A 88 0.13 16.38 11.41
C LEU A 88 -0.26 16.59 9.94
N ALA A 89 -0.84 17.76 9.60
CA ALA A 89 -1.17 18.20 8.25
C ALA A 89 -0.88 19.71 8.11
N ASP A 90 -0.64 20.16 6.88
CA ASP A 90 -0.24 21.55 6.62
C ASP A 90 -1.45 22.49 6.50
N GLU A 91 -2.49 22.06 5.78
CA GLU A 91 -3.71 22.86 5.57
C GLU A 91 -4.92 21.99 5.22
N ILE A 92 -6.12 22.57 5.34
CA ILE A 92 -7.36 21.97 4.85
C ILE A 92 -7.68 22.53 3.47
N GLY A 93 -7.90 21.62 2.52
CA GLY A 93 -8.25 21.98 1.16
C GLY A 93 -8.81 20.80 0.38
N THR A 94 -9.04 21.06 -0.90
CA THR A 94 -9.47 20.08 -1.89
C THR A 94 -8.28 19.54 -2.68
N GLN A 95 -8.54 18.55 -3.54
CA GLN A 95 -7.52 18.06 -4.47
C GLN A 95 -7.01 19.17 -5.41
N GLU A 96 -7.88 20.09 -5.82
CA GLU A 96 -7.51 21.23 -6.69
C GLU A 96 -6.51 22.16 -5.99
N ASP A 97 -6.69 22.39 -4.70
CA ASP A 97 -5.78 23.19 -3.87
C ASP A 97 -4.39 22.52 -3.80
N ALA A 98 -4.34 21.20 -3.62
CA ALA A 98 -3.10 20.44 -3.59
C ALA A 98 -2.34 20.49 -4.94
N VAL A 99 -3.05 20.35 -6.07
CA VAL A 99 -2.45 20.43 -7.42
C VAL A 99 -1.90 21.83 -7.67
N LYS A 100 -2.66 22.87 -7.31
CA LYS A 100 -2.21 24.26 -7.44
C LYS A 100 -0.97 24.50 -6.59
N LYS A 101 -0.94 24.01 -5.34
CA LYS A 101 0.22 24.15 -4.46
C LYS A 101 1.45 23.46 -5.01
N ALA A 102 1.30 22.25 -5.55
CA ALA A 102 2.41 21.53 -6.19
C ALA A 102 2.95 22.29 -7.41
N ALA A 103 2.09 22.89 -8.22
CA ALA A 103 2.47 23.69 -9.38
C ALA A 103 3.25 24.96 -8.99
N GLU A 104 2.79 25.64 -7.95
CA GLU A 104 3.46 26.80 -7.37
C GLU A 104 4.87 26.42 -6.87
N LEU A 105 5.01 25.31 -6.16
CA LEU A 105 6.30 24.80 -5.67
C LEU A 105 7.24 24.37 -6.81
N ALA A 106 6.69 23.85 -7.90
CA ALA A 106 7.45 23.45 -9.09
C ALA A 106 7.78 24.64 -10.02
N GLY A 107 7.20 25.84 -9.79
CA GLY A 107 7.36 27.00 -10.66
C GLY A 107 6.71 26.82 -12.04
N SER A 108 5.72 25.94 -12.18
CA SER A 108 5.05 25.68 -13.45
C SER A 108 3.76 26.48 -13.57
N SER A 109 3.57 27.17 -14.70
CA SER A 109 2.32 27.85 -15.05
C SER A 109 1.25 26.93 -15.62
N THR A 110 1.63 25.70 -16.01
CA THR A 110 0.74 24.74 -16.67
C THR A 110 0.71 23.45 -15.88
N THR A 111 -0.49 23.02 -15.52
CA THR A 111 -0.74 21.78 -14.77
C THR A 111 -1.62 20.87 -15.59
N ALA A 112 -1.18 19.63 -15.80
CA ALA A 112 -2.02 18.56 -16.32
C ALA A 112 -2.03 17.44 -15.27
N THR A 113 -3.23 17.04 -14.84
CA THR A 113 -3.39 15.86 -13.98
C THR A 113 -3.78 14.69 -14.88
N VAL A 114 -3.03 13.60 -14.82
CA VAL A 114 -3.32 12.36 -15.55
C VAL A 114 -3.64 11.29 -14.52
N THR A 115 -4.81 10.68 -14.63
CA THR A 115 -5.16 9.50 -13.85
C THR A 115 -4.62 8.28 -14.60
N LEU A 116 -3.76 7.51 -13.94
CA LEU A 116 -3.31 6.22 -14.46
C LEU A 116 -4.36 5.18 -14.07
N ASP A 117 -5.18 4.75 -15.03
CA ASP A 117 -5.99 3.54 -14.87
C ASP A 117 -5.05 2.36 -15.16
N THR A 118 -4.86 1.48 -14.18
CA THR A 118 -4.01 0.29 -14.32
C THR A 118 -4.83 -0.95 -14.62
N SER A 119 -6.04 -0.77 -15.15
CA SER A 119 -6.86 -1.86 -15.64
C SER A 119 -6.15 -2.51 -16.83
N SER A 120 -5.86 -3.79 -16.69
CA SER A 120 -5.03 -4.58 -17.60
C SER A 120 -5.70 -4.80 -18.96
N SER A 121 -5.61 -3.79 -19.82
CA SER A 121 -5.82 -3.81 -21.28
C SER A 121 -5.08 -2.66 -21.99
N ASP A 122 -4.51 -1.73 -21.22
CA ASP A 122 -4.28 -0.36 -21.69
C ASP A 122 -2.92 -0.12 -22.35
N ASP A 123 -2.02 -1.10 -22.39
CA ASP A 123 -0.71 -0.95 -23.07
C ASP A 123 -0.87 -0.75 -24.58
N LEU A 124 -1.86 -1.41 -25.18
CA LEU A 124 -2.15 -1.27 -26.62
C LEU A 124 -2.95 0.00 -26.90
N ASP A 125 -3.91 0.35 -26.06
CA ASP A 125 -4.72 1.57 -26.21
C ASP A 125 -3.90 2.84 -25.95
N LEU A 126 -2.98 2.81 -24.98
CA LEU A 126 -2.05 3.90 -24.70
C LEU A 126 -1.07 4.10 -25.86
N LEU A 127 -0.56 3.01 -26.44
CA LEU A 127 0.28 3.05 -27.63
C LEU A 127 -0.50 3.57 -28.84
N LEU A 128 -1.76 3.15 -28.99
CA LEU A 128 -2.65 3.61 -30.07
C LEU A 128 -3.02 5.09 -29.92
N ASP A 129 -3.28 5.59 -28.71
CA ASP A 129 -3.52 7.01 -28.43
C ASP A 129 -2.26 7.86 -28.66
N LEU A 130 -1.09 7.36 -28.22
CA LEU A 130 0.20 8.00 -28.47
C LEU A 130 0.49 8.10 -29.97
N MET A 131 0.25 7.01 -30.72
CA MET A 131 0.43 6.96 -32.18
C MET A 131 -0.63 7.75 -32.94
N SER A 132 -1.88 7.81 -32.43
CA SER A 132 -2.95 8.61 -33.00
C SER A 132 -2.71 10.11 -32.84
N LYS A 133 -1.97 10.52 -31.81
CA LYS A 133 -1.59 11.93 -31.57
C LYS A 133 -0.38 12.36 -32.41
N THR A 134 0.34 11.43 -33.04
CA THR A 134 1.36 11.74 -34.05
C THR A 134 0.74 11.73 -35.44
N ASP A 135 0.36 12.91 -35.94
CA ASP A 135 -0.11 13.11 -37.31
C ASP A 135 0.97 12.64 -38.32
N GLY A 136 0.79 11.46 -38.91
CA GLY A 136 1.68 11.00 -39.99
C GLY A 136 1.67 9.53 -40.36
N VAL A 137 1.09 8.63 -39.55
CA VAL A 137 1.09 7.20 -39.90
C VAL A 137 -0.10 6.86 -40.78
N THR A 138 0.15 6.40 -42.00
CA THR A 138 -0.92 6.02 -42.93
C THR A 138 -1.54 4.67 -42.55
N THR A 139 -2.82 4.47 -42.86
CA THR A 139 -3.54 3.22 -42.57
C THR A 139 -2.92 2.00 -43.24
N GLU A 140 -2.15 2.20 -44.31
CA GLU A 140 -1.45 1.16 -45.05
C GLU A 140 -0.18 0.68 -44.31
N GLU A 141 0.59 1.61 -43.74
CA GLU A 141 1.74 1.30 -42.89
C GLU A 141 1.32 0.57 -41.60
N LEU A 142 0.17 0.95 -41.05
CA LEU A 142 -0.43 0.29 -39.88
C LEU A 142 -0.86 -1.16 -40.18
N ALA A 143 -1.52 -1.38 -41.33
CA ALA A 143 -1.95 -2.72 -41.75
C ALA A 143 -0.75 -3.63 -42.03
N GLN A 144 0.36 -3.07 -42.52
CA GLN A 144 1.59 -3.82 -42.78
C GLN A 144 2.31 -4.20 -41.48
N ALA A 145 2.43 -3.28 -40.51
CA ALA A 145 3.06 -3.55 -39.22
C ALA A 145 2.29 -4.59 -38.38
N LEU A 146 0.95 -4.54 -38.39
CA LEU A 146 0.11 -5.53 -37.70
C LEU A 146 0.27 -6.93 -38.30
N LYS A 147 0.43 -7.01 -39.63
CA LYS A 147 0.65 -8.28 -40.33
C LYS A 147 2.04 -8.88 -40.04
N GLU A 148 3.05 -8.05 -39.83
CA GLU A 148 4.39 -8.50 -39.44
C GLU A 148 4.45 -8.97 -37.98
N LEU A 149 3.67 -8.36 -37.08
CA LEU A 149 3.54 -8.80 -35.68
C LEU A 149 2.82 -10.16 -35.54
N ASP A 150 1.78 -10.40 -36.33
CA ASP A 150 1.07 -11.70 -36.34
C ASP A 150 1.96 -12.84 -36.90
N ALA A 151 2.82 -12.52 -37.87
CA ALA A 151 3.82 -13.46 -38.39
C ALA A 151 4.96 -13.75 -37.39
N GLY A 152 5.27 -12.82 -36.48
CA GLY A 152 6.26 -13.01 -35.42
C GLY A 152 5.79 -13.91 -34.27
N SER A 153 4.47 -13.94 -34.01
CA SER A 153 3.89 -14.74 -32.92
C SER A 153 3.90 -16.26 -33.19
N THR A 154 4.17 -16.71 -34.42
CA THR A 154 4.23 -18.14 -34.77
C THR A 154 5.65 -18.74 -34.71
N ALA A 155 6.69 -17.94 -34.44
CA ALA A 155 8.09 -18.41 -34.45
C ALA A 155 8.71 -18.70 -33.08
N THR A 156 7.96 -18.62 -31.97
CA THR A 156 8.49 -18.86 -30.61
C THR A 156 7.70 -19.95 -29.85
N GLN A 157 7.41 -21.05 -30.54
CA GLN A 157 7.17 -22.34 -29.87
C GLN A 157 8.04 -23.41 -30.52
N GLN A 158 9.31 -23.44 -30.11
CA GLN A 158 10.12 -24.65 -30.02
C GLN A 158 11.11 -24.51 -28.87
#